data_AF-Q05DT4-F1
#
_entry.id   AF-Q05DT4-F1
#
_cell.length_a   1.000
_cell.length_b   1.000
_cell.length_c   1.000
_cell.angle_alpha   90.00
_cell.angle_beta   90.00
_cell.angle_gamma   90.00
#
_symmetry.space_group_name_H-M   'P 1'
#
loop_
_entity.id
_entity.type
_entity.pdbx_description
1 polymer ?
#
loop_
_entity_poly.entity_id
_entity_poly.type
_entity_poly.pdbx_seq_one_letter_code
_entity_poly.pdbx_strand_id
1 'polypeptide(L)'
;MPRIMIKGGVWRNTEDEILKAAVMKYGKNQWSRIASLLHRKSAKQCKARWYEWLDPSIKKTEWSREEEEKLLHLAKLMPTQWRTIAPIIGRTAAQCLEHYEFLLDKTAQRDNEEETTDDPRKLKPGEIDPNPETKPARPDPIDMDEDELEMLSEARARLANTQGKKAKRKAREKQLEEARRLAALQKRRELRAAGIEIQKKRKKKRGVDYNAEIPFEKKPALGFYDTSEENYQALDADFRKLRQQDLDGELRSEKEGRDRKKDKQHLKRKKESDLPSAILQTSGVSEFTKKRSKLVLPAPQISDAELQEVVKVGQASEVARQTAEESGITNSASSTLLSEYNVTNNSIALRTPRTPASQDRILQEAQNLMALTNVDTPLKGGLNTPLHESDFSGVTPQRQVVQTPNTVLSTPFRL
;
A
#
# COMPACT_ATOMS: atom_id res chain seq x y z
N MET A 1 -22.90 44.57 -12.80
CA MET A 1 -21.47 44.90 -13.03
C MET A 1 -20.64 43.64 -12.87
N PRO A 2 -19.70 43.32 -13.77
CA PRO A 2 -18.77 42.21 -13.54
C PRO A 2 -17.93 42.51 -12.28
N ARG A 3 -17.94 41.62 -11.29
CA ARG A 3 -17.03 41.72 -10.13
C ARG A 3 -15.59 41.63 -10.66
N ILE A 4 -14.87 42.75 -10.66
CA ILE A 4 -13.43 42.78 -10.95
C ILE A 4 -12.74 42.13 -9.74
N MET A 5 -12.44 40.85 -9.85
CA MET A 5 -11.65 40.14 -8.83
C MET A 5 -10.19 40.46 -9.06
N ILE A 6 -9.62 41.33 -8.23
CA ILE A 6 -8.17 41.56 -8.15
C ILE A 6 -7.55 40.22 -7.71
N LYS A 7 -6.68 39.66 -8.55
CA LYS A 7 -6.04 38.36 -8.30
C LYS A 7 -4.64 38.55 -7.73
N GLY A 8 -4.24 37.65 -6.84
CA GLY A 8 -2.90 37.60 -6.25
C GLY A 8 -2.88 37.84 -4.75
N GLY A 9 -1.78 38.42 -4.30
CA GLY A 9 -1.44 38.55 -2.88
C GLY A 9 -0.74 37.32 -2.33
N VAL A 10 -0.42 37.41 -1.05
CA VAL A 10 0.29 36.36 -0.31
C VAL A 10 -0.50 35.04 -0.28
N TRP A 11 0.23 33.93 -0.28
CA TRP A 11 -0.34 32.59 -0.15
C TRP A 11 -0.59 32.26 1.33
N ARG A 12 -1.79 31.77 1.63
CA ARG A 12 -2.15 31.25 2.96
C ARG A 12 -2.07 29.71 2.97
N ASN A 13 -1.93 29.13 4.16
CA ASN A 13 -1.83 27.68 4.31
C ASN A 13 -3.12 26.97 3.85
N THR A 14 -4.29 27.55 4.11
CA THR A 14 -5.57 27.09 3.53
C THR A 14 -5.56 26.97 2.01
N GLU A 15 -5.06 27.98 1.30
CA GLU A 15 -4.99 27.99 -0.16
C GLU A 15 -4.01 26.92 -0.68
N ASP A 16 -2.85 26.76 -0.02
CA ASP A 16 -1.85 25.75 -0.37
C ASP A 16 -2.39 24.32 -0.17
N GLU A 17 -3.12 24.05 0.92
CA GLU A 17 -3.73 22.73 1.16
C GLU A 17 -4.84 22.41 0.15
N ILE A 18 -5.68 23.39 -0.20
CA ILE A 18 -6.66 23.24 -1.27
C ILE A 18 -5.96 22.98 -2.61
N LEU A 19 -4.86 23.69 -2.89
CA LEU A 19 -4.07 23.51 -4.11
C LEU A 19 -3.48 22.09 -4.18
N LYS A 20 -2.90 21.58 -3.10
CA LYS A 20 -2.43 20.18 -3.01
C LYS A 20 -3.55 19.18 -3.29
N ALA A 21 -4.67 19.30 -2.59
CA ALA A 21 -5.82 18.40 -2.79
C ALA A 21 -6.41 18.48 -4.20
N ALA A 22 -6.43 19.67 -4.79
CA ALA A 22 -6.90 19.89 -6.16
C ALA A 22 -5.93 19.29 -7.19
N VAL A 23 -4.61 19.38 -6.99
CA VAL A 23 -3.61 18.73 -7.84
C VAL A 23 -3.72 17.20 -7.72
N MET A 24 -3.97 16.66 -6.52
CA MET A 24 -4.23 15.22 -6.34
C MET A 24 -5.44 14.73 -7.14
N LYS A 25 -6.50 15.54 -7.26
CA LYS A 25 -7.72 15.17 -8.01
C LYS A 25 -7.65 15.45 -9.51
N TYR A 26 -7.10 16.60 -9.92
CA TYR A 26 -7.16 17.10 -11.31
C TYR A 26 -5.84 16.99 -12.07
N GLY A 27 -4.73 16.71 -11.38
CA GLY A 27 -3.40 16.61 -11.95
C GLY A 27 -2.76 17.97 -12.30
N LYS A 28 -1.52 17.92 -12.81
CA LYS A 28 -0.65 19.08 -13.07
C LYS A 28 -0.90 19.81 -14.40
N ASN A 29 -1.96 19.45 -15.14
CA ASN A 29 -2.25 20.01 -16.46
C ASN A 29 -3.54 20.85 -16.50
N GLN A 30 -4.39 20.77 -15.46
CA GLN A 30 -5.71 21.42 -15.42
C GLN A 30 -5.76 22.63 -14.48
N TRP A 31 -4.80 23.55 -14.62
CA TRP A 31 -4.66 24.71 -13.72
C TRP A 31 -5.86 25.65 -13.68
N SER A 32 -6.58 25.81 -14.79
CA SER A 32 -7.81 26.63 -14.82
C SER A 32 -8.90 26.05 -13.91
N ARG A 33 -9.03 24.72 -13.89
CA ARG A 33 -9.98 24.02 -13.01
C ARG A 33 -9.58 24.13 -11.54
N ILE A 34 -8.29 24.04 -11.26
CA ILE A 34 -7.73 24.22 -9.91
C ILE A 34 -7.97 25.65 -9.42
N ALA A 35 -7.63 26.66 -10.22
CA ALA A 35 -7.86 28.06 -9.86
C ALA A 35 -9.34 28.39 -9.65
N SER A 36 -10.26 27.66 -10.29
CA SER A 36 -11.70 27.83 -10.02
C SER A 36 -12.14 27.40 -8.62
N LEU A 37 -11.30 26.72 -7.84
CA LEU A 37 -11.50 26.44 -6.40
C LEU A 37 -10.90 27.53 -5.51
N LEU A 38 -10.01 28.39 -6.02
CA LEU A 38 -9.29 29.42 -5.28
C LEU A 38 -9.69 30.80 -5.80
N HIS A 39 -10.66 31.44 -5.15
CA HIS A 39 -11.31 32.66 -5.63
C HIS A 39 -10.36 33.83 -5.95
N ARG A 40 -9.28 34.01 -5.18
CA ARG A 40 -8.30 35.12 -5.37
C ARG A 40 -7.03 34.73 -6.13
N LYS A 41 -6.88 33.48 -6.56
CA LYS A 41 -5.67 33.01 -7.25
C LYS A 41 -5.96 32.64 -8.70
N SER A 42 -5.09 33.05 -9.60
CA SER A 42 -5.19 32.73 -11.02
C SER A 42 -4.57 31.36 -11.35
N ALA A 43 -4.90 30.81 -12.52
CA ALA A 43 -4.31 29.56 -12.99
C ALA A 43 -2.78 29.65 -13.15
N LYS A 44 -2.26 30.81 -13.56
CA LYS A 44 -0.82 31.05 -13.66
C LYS A 44 -0.16 31.05 -12.29
N GLN A 45 -0.78 31.72 -11.31
CA GLN A 45 -0.30 31.76 -9.92
C GLN A 45 -0.33 30.37 -9.28
N CYS A 46 -1.41 29.59 -9.47
CA CYS A 46 -1.48 28.21 -8.98
C CYS A 46 -0.38 27.33 -9.58
N LYS A 47 -0.11 27.47 -10.88
CA LYS A 47 0.96 26.74 -11.56
C LYS A 47 2.33 27.14 -11.01
N ALA A 48 2.61 28.44 -10.90
CA ALA A 48 3.88 28.95 -10.38
C ALA A 48 4.08 28.49 -8.93
N ARG A 49 3.09 28.68 -8.05
CA ARG A 49 3.12 28.21 -6.66
C ARG A 49 3.42 26.73 -6.54
N TRP A 50 2.83 25.90 -7.42
CA TRP A 50 3.13 24.48 -7.43
C TRP A 50 4.60 24.20 -7.76
N TYR A 51 5.11 24.71 -8.88
CA TYR A 51 6.47 24.40 -9.34
C TYR A 51 7.57 25.15 -8.58
N GLU A 52 7.25 26.20 -7.83
CA GLU A 52 8.22 27.00 -7.09
C GLU A 52 8.22 26.70 -5.58
N TRP A 53 7.12 26.16 -5.02
CA TRP A 53 7.04 25.88 -3.59
C TRP A 53 6.42 24.52 -3.22
N LEU A 54 5.36 24.04 -3.89
CA LEU A 54 4.61 22.87 -3.41
C LEU A 54 5.03 21.52 -3.98
N ASP A 55 5.76 21.49 -5.10
CA ASP A 55 6.22 20.24 -5.69
C ASP A 55 7.16 19.52 -4.70
N PRO A 56 6.87 18.26 -4.31
CA PRO A 56 7.69 17.53 -3.34
C PRO A 56 9.12 17.26 -3.81
N SER A 57 9.41 17.46 -5.10
CA SER A 57 10.76 17.35 -5.67
C SER A 57 11.66 18.54 -5.29
N ILE A 58 11.08 19.64 -4.78
CA ILE A 58 11.82 20.84 -4.40
C ILE A 58 12.48 20.63 -3.04
N LYS A 59 13.81 20.68 -3.00
CA LYS A 59 14.56 20.63 -1.74
C LYS A 59 14.39 21.95 -0.99
N LYS A 60 13.86 21.87 0.24
CA LYS A 60 13.74 22.99 1.19
C LYS A 60 14.66 22.85 2.40
N THR A 61 15.63 21.95 2.33
CA THR A 61 16.69 21.77 3.33
C THR A 61 17.77 22.84 3.16
N GLU A 62 18.65 22.95 4.14
CA GLU A 62 19.85 23.80 4.07
C GLU A 62 20.71 23.47 2.84
N TRP A 63 21.51 24.44 2.36
CA TRP A 63 22.46 24.22 1.27
C TRP A 63 23.68 23.44 1.76
N SER A 64 24.09 22.45 0.98
CA SER A 64 25.35 21.73 1.22
C SER A 64 26.50 22.45 0.53
N ARG A 65 27.71 22.33 1.09
CA ARG A 65 28.92 22.95 0.52
C ARG A 65 29.16 22.57 -0.96
N GLU A 66 28.87 21.32 -1.32
CA GLU A 66 28.95 20.85 -2.73
C GLU A 66 27.93 21.53 -3.65
N GLU A 67 26.73 21.87 -3.14
CA GLU A 67 25.70 22.61 -3.89
C GLU A 67 26.15 24.06 -4.09
N GLU A 68 26.76 24.69 -3.07
CA GLU A 68 27.27 26.06 -3.11
C GLU A 68 28.45 26.23 -4.07
N GLU A 69 29.45 25.34 -4.01
CA GLU A 69 30.61 25.37 -4.90
C GLU A 69 30.17 25.21 -6.38
N LYS A 70 29.22 24.30 -6.62
CA LYS A 70 28.63 24.10 -7.96
C LYS A 70 27.82 25.32 -8.40
N LEU A 71 27.05 25.94 -7.50
CA LEU A 71 26.28 27.15 -7.78
C LEU A 71 27.20 28.29 -8.22
N LEU A 72 28.25 28.59 -7.46
CA LEU A 72 29.22 29.64 -7.78
C LEU A 72 29.95 29.36 -9.10
N HIS A 73 30.37 28.11 -9.32
CA HIS A 73 31.01 27.71 -10.58
C HIS A 73 30.09 27.94 -11.79
N LEU A 74 28.83 27.49 -11.69
CA LEU A 74 27.85 27.63 -12.78
C LEU A 74 27.41 29.09 -12.98
N ALA A 75 27.27 29.87 -11.92
CA ALA A 75 26.96 31.30 -12.03
C ALA A 75 28.08 32.09 -12.71
N LYS A 76 29.34 31.70 -12.48
CA LYS A 76 30.51 32.25 -13.19
C LYS A 76 30.55 31.84 -14.66
N LEU A 77 30.19 30.60 -14.99
CA LEU A 77 30.20 30.07 -16.36
C LEU A 77 29.01 30.59 -17.20
N MET A 78 27.83 30.68 -16.59
CA MET A 78 26.59 31.15 -17.21
C MET A 78 25.99 32.32 -16.41
N PRO A 79 26.47 33.56 -16.63
CA PRO A 79 25.99 34.73 -15.90
C PRO A 79 24.47 34.91 -16.04
N THR A 80 23.78 35.11 -14.91
CA THR A 80 22.34 35.42 -14.78
C THR A 80 21.33 34.43 -15.42
N GLN A 81 21.76 33.22 -15.79
CA GLN A 81 20.90 32.19 -16.40
C GLN A 81 20.29 31.21 -15.38
N TRP A 82 19.60 31.72 -14.35
CA TRP A 82 19.11 30.93 -13.22
C TRP A 82 18.15 29.80 -13.59
N ARG A 83 17.32 29.97 -14.62
CA ARG A 83 16.41 28.92 -15.11
C ARG A 83 17.15 27.74 -15.74
N THR A 84 18.38 27.96 -16.25
CA THR A 84 19.26 26.91 -16.80
C THR A 84 20.11 26.27 -15.72
N ILE A 85 20.56 27.05 -14.72
CA ILE A 85 21.38 26.57 -13.60
C ILE A 85 20.56 25.70 -12.64
N ALA A 86 19.32 26.11 -12.34
CA ALA A 86 18.48 25.50 -11.32
C ALA A 86 18.26 23.97 -11.49
N PRO A 87 17.94 23.46 -12.69
CA PRO A 87 17.82 22.02 -12.91
C PRO A 87 19.13 21.24 -12.70
N ILE A 88 20.30 21.85 -12.95
CA ILE A 88 21.61 21.21 -12.81
C ILE A 88 21.97 21.02 -11.33
N ILE A 89 21.65 22.01 -10.49
CA ILE A 89 21.88 21.92 -9.04
C ILE A 89 20.75 21.21 -8.29
N GLY A 90 19.56 21.11 -8.88
CA GLY A 90 18.40 20.45 -8.28
C GLY A 90 17.63 21.29 -7.26
N ARG A 91 17.62 22.62 -7.42
CA ARG A 91 16.88 23.60 -6.61
C ARG A 91 15.99 24.48 -7.50
N THR A 92 15.15 25.34 -6.95
CA THR A 92 14.37 26.29 -7.77
C THR A 92 15.21 27.50 -8.18
N ALA A 93 14.92 28.10 -9.33
CA ALA A 93 15.69 29.26 -9.82
C ALA A 93 15.67 30.46 -8.85
N ALA A 94 14.57 30.65 -8.12
CA ALA A 94 14.47 31.69 -7.10
C ALA A 94 15.40 31.39 -5.90
N GLN A 95 15.40 30.15 -5.40
CA GLN A 95 16.35 29.72 -4.34
C GLN A 95 17.81 29.88 -4.78
N CYS A 96 18.13 29.56 -6.04
CA CYS A 96 19.50 29.70 -6.58
C CYS A 96 19.98 31.15 -6.55
N LEU A 97 19.13 32.07 -7.00
CA LEU A 97 19.44 33.50 -7.05
C LEU A 97 19.56 34.08 -5.64
N GLU A 98 18.59 33.78 -4.76
CA GLU A 98 18.59 34.24 -3.37
C GLU A 98 19.85 33.77 -2.63
N HIS A 99 20.27 32.51 -2.81
CA HIS A 99 21.53 32.05 -2.21
C HIS A 99 22.74 32.75 -2.77
N TYR A 100 22.78 32.92 -4.10
CA TYR A 100 23.93 33.50 -4.74
C TYR A 100 24.14 34.95 -4.27
N GLU A 101 23.05 35.72 -4.17
CA GLU A 101 23.08 37.06 -3.58
C GLU A 101 23.53 37.02 -2.11
N PHE A 102 23.01 36.09 -1.31
CA PHE A 102 23.43 35.89 0.07
C PHE A 102 24.94 35.55 0.21
N LEU A 103 25.48 34.71 -0.67
CA LEU A 103 26.90 34.35 -0.66
C LEU A 103 27.78 35.55 -1.05
N LEU A 104 27.36 36.35 -2.04
CA LEU A 104 28.07 37.57 -2.42
C LEU A 104 28.02 38.63 -1.30
N ASP A 105 26.86 38.83 -0.68
CA ASP A 105 26.68 39.76 0.43
C ASP A 105 27.56 39.37 1.62
N LYS A 106 27.56 38.08 1.98
CA LYS A 106 28.42 37.53 3.04
C LYS A 106 29.91 37.71 2.75
N THR A 107 30.34 37.72 1.49
CA THR A 107 31.73 38.03 1.13
C THR A 107 32.01 39.54 1.15
N ALA A 108 31.14 40.36 0.59
CA ALA A 108 31.30 41.81 0.55
C ALA A 108 31.32 42.43 1.96
N GLN A 109 30.49 41.89 2.86
CA GLN A 109 30.42 42.29 4.27
C GLN A 109 31.69 41.91 5.05
N ARG A 110 32.39 40.84 4.65
CA ARG A 110 33.67 40.44 5.26
C ARG A 110 34.84 41.29 4.75
N ASP A 111 34.78 41.70 3.48
CA ASP A 111 35.83 42.52 2.86
C ASP A 111 35.73 44.00 3.24
N ASN A 112 34.53 44.50 3.58
CA ASN A 112 34.29 45.86 4.08
C ASN A 112 33.90 45.84 5.57
N GLU A 113 34.87 46.03 6.48
CA GLU A 113 34.68 46.02 7.95
C GLU A 113 33.78 47.16 8.53
N GLU A 114 33.09 47.95 7.70
CA GLU A 114 32.26 49.08 8.14
C GLU A 114 30.75 48.83 7.88
N GLU A 115 30.15 48.08 8.79
CA GLU A 115 28.80 47.49 8.72
C GLU A 115 27.60 48.50 8.75
N THR A 116 27.82 49.81 8.60
CA THR A 116 26.73 50.80 8.81
C THR A 116 26.67 51.99 7.85
N THR A 117 27.55 52.09 6.84
CA THR A 117 27.56 53.24 5.91
C THR A 117 26.68 53.05 4.67
N ASP A 118 26.18 51.84 4.41
CA ASP A 118 25.32 51.53 3.27
C ASP A 118 23.82 51.71 3.61
N ASP A 119 23.04 52.21 2.64
CA ASP A 119 21.66 52.72 2.84
C ASP A 119 20.72 51.64 3.45
N PRO A 120 20.25 51.81 4.70
CA PRO A 120 19.42 50.81 5.41
C PRO A 120 18.05 50.55 4.76
N ARG A 121 17.66 51.31 3.72
CA ARG A 121 16.32 51.33 3.13
C ARG A 121 16.25 50.98 1.65
N LYS A 122 17.14 50.13 1.14
CA LYS A 122 16.92 49.51 -0.19
C LYS A 122 15.74 48.52 -0.22
N LEU A 123 15.16 48.19 0.94
CA LEU A 123 13.91 47.44 1.02
C LEU A 123 12.77 48.27 0.44
N LYS A 124 12.03 47.72 -0.54
CA LYS A 124 10.92 48.39 -1.25
C LYS A 124 9.68 48.54 -0.35
N PRO A 125 9.43 49.70 0.29
CA PRO A 125 8.32 49.84 1.23
C PRO A 125 7.04 50.14 0.44
N GLY A 126 5.97 49.37 0.67
CA GLY A 126 4.65 49.60 0.06
C GLY A 126 4.47 49.05 -1.37
N GLU A 127 5.48 48.40 -1.94
CA GLU A 127 5.34 47.71 -3.24
C GLU A 127 4.75 46.30 -3.06
N ILE A 128 3.97 45.85 -4.05
CA ILE A 128 3.50 44.46 -4.13
C ILE A 128 4.68 43.59 -4.56
N ASP A 129 4.97 42.54 -3.80
CA ASP A 129 6.00 41.56 -4.16
C ASP A 129 5.71 40.99 -5.56
N PRO A 130 6.68 41.04 -6.50
CA PRO A 130 6.50 40.48 -7.85
C PRO A 130 6.35 38.95 -7.85
N ASN A 131 6.95 38.22 -6.90
CA ASN A 131 7.02 36.75 -6.91
C ASN A 131 6.57 36.12 -5.56
N PRO A 132 5.33 36.39 -5.09
CA PRO A 132 4.84 35.88 -3.81
C PRO A 132 4.72 34.36 -3.76
N GLU A 133 4.73 33.68 -4.92
CA GLU A 133 4.71 32.21 -5.04
C GLU A 133 5.95 31.52 -4.48
N THR A 134 7.06 32.25 -4.33
CA THR A 134 8.33 31.71 -3.81
C THR A 134 8.42 31.73 -2.28
N LYS A 135 7.56 32.52 -1.62
CA LYS A 135 7.62 32.75 -0.16
C LYS A 135 6.85 31.70 0.64
N PRO A 136 7.20 31.43 1.90
CA PRO A 136 6.40 30.56 2.77
C PRO A 136 4.94 31.03 2.90
N ALA A 137 4.02 30.08 3.10
CA ALA A 137 2.62 30.39 3.32
C ALA A 137 2.41 31.06 4.69
N ARG A 138 1.48 32.01 4.77
CA ARG A 138 1.05 32.55 6.05
C ARG A 138 0.22 31.52 6.81
N PRO A 139 0.45 31.32 8.12
CA PRO A 139 -0.42 30.52 8.97
C PRO A 139 -1.85 31.05 8.94
N ASP A 140 -2.80 30.12 9.10
CA ASP A 140 -4.22 30.43 9.10
C ASP A 140 -4.58 31.16 10.42
N PRO A 141 -5.35 32.28 10.37
CA PRO A 141 -5.81 32.94 11.58
C PRO A 141 -6.76 32.04 12.39
N ILE A 142 -6.84 32.25 13.70
CA ILE A 142 -7.75 31.45 14.57
C ILE A 142 -9.22 31.67 14.15
N ASP A 143 -9.57 32.93 13.90
CA ASP A 143 -10.88 33.31 13.39
C ASP A 143 -10.78 33.48 11.87
N MET A 144 -11.22 32.44 11.16
CA MET A 144 -11.23 32.39 9.70
C MET A 144 -12.39 33.24 9.18
N ASP A 145 -12.12 34.05 8.16
CA ASP A 145 -13.17 34.86 7.55
C ASP A 145 -14.19 33.99 6.77
N GLU A 146 -15.36 34.58 6.49
CA GLU A 146 -16.43 33.89 5.76
C GLU A 146 -15.96 33.41 4.38
N ASP A 147 -15.11 34.19 3.72
CA ASP A 147 -14.52 33.87 2.41
C ASP A 147 -13.71 32.57 2.47
N GLU A 148 -12.86 32.38 3.48
CA GLU A 148 -12.05 31.16 3.63
C GLU A 148 -12.88 29.95 4.01
N LEU A 149 -13.86 30.12 4.90
CA LEU A 149 -14.77 29.04 5.29
C LEU A 149 -15.63 28.59 4.10
N GLU A 150 -16.16 29.54 3.33
CA GLU A 150 -16.92 29.27 2.11
C GLU A 150 -16.03 28.55 1.08
N MET A 151 -14.80 29.05 0.84
CA MET A 151 -13.82 28.43 -0.05
C MET A 151 -13.52 26.98 0.35
N LEU A 152 -13.31 26.71 1.64
CA LEU A 152 -13.08 25.34 2.14
C LEU A 152 -14.31 24.44 1.95
N SER A 153 -15.51 24.96 2.21
CA SER A 153 -16.76 24.22 2.03
C SER A 153 -17.00 23.87 0.55
N GLU A 154 -16.73 24.81 -0.35
CA GLU A 154 -16.82 24.62 -1.79
C GLU A 154 -15.77 23.62 -2.28
N ALA A 155 -14.53 23.74 -1.82
CA ALA A 155 -13.46 22.80 -2.15
C ALA A 155 -13.84 21.37 -1.75
N ARG A 156 -14.32 21.15 -0.51
CA ARG A 156 -14.79 19.83 -0.04
C ARG A 156 -15.92 19.29 -0.93
N ALA A 157 -16.92 20.11 -1.24
CA ALA A 157 -18.05 19.70 -2.06
C ALA A 157 -17.62 19.34 -3.50
N ARG A 158 -16.75 20.14 -4.11
CA ARG A 158 -16.23 19.91 -5.47
C ARG A 158 -15.29 18.71 -5.52
N LEU A 159 -14.48 18.48 -4.49
CA LEU A 159 -13.59 17.31 -4.38
C LEU A 159 -14.39 16.02 -4.17
N ALA A 160 -15.48 16.03 -3.39
CA ALA A 160 -16.35 14.86 -3.23
C ALA A 160 -17.17 14.52 -4.49
N ASN A 161 -17.50 15.51 -5.31
CA ASN A 161 -18.34 15.29 -6.49
C ASN A 161 -17.55 14.66 -7.66
N THR A 162 -18.00 13.48 -8.11
CA THR A 162 -17.47 12.77 -9.29
C THR A 162 -18.50 12.64 -10.42
N GLN A 163 -19.78 12.93 -10.14
CA GLN A 163 -20.88 12.67 -11.08
C GLN A 163 -21.24 13.91 -11.91
N GLY A 164 -21.37 13.70 -13.22
CA GLY A 164 -21.87 14.71 -14.15
C GLY A 164 -23.39 14.92 -14.09
N LYS A 165 -23.89 15.89 -14.86
CA LYS A 165 -25.32 16.27 -14.90
C LYS A 165 -26.25 15.08 -15.27
N LYS A 166 -25.84 14.23 -16.22
CA LYS A 166 -26.64 13.08 -16.69
C LYS A 166 -26.80 12.01 -15.61
N ALA A 167 -25.70 11.66 -14.93
CA ALA A 167 -25.72 10.69 -13.83
C ALA A 167 -26.60 11.16 -12.67
N LYS A 168 -26.43 12.42 -12.23
CA LYS A 168 -27.28 13.00 -11.17
C LYS A 168 -28.76 13.03 -11.55
N ARG A 169 -29.09 13.38 -12.81
CA ARG A 169 -30.47 13.36 -13.31
C ARG A 169 -31.04 11.94 -13.31
N LYS A 170 -30.29 10.96 -13.80
CA LYS A 170 -30.72 9.56 -13.84
C LYS A 170 -30.89 8.97 -12.44
N ALA A 171 -30.06 9.34 -11.48
CA ALA A 171 -30.24 8.94 -10.08
C ALA A 171 -31.55 9.48 -9.49
N ARG A 172 -31.86 10.77 -9.70
CA ARG A 172 -33.16 11.35 -9.29
C ARG A 172 -34.34 10.72 -10.01
N GLU A 173 -34.22 10.45 -11.30
CA GLU A 173 -35.24 9.77 -12.10
C GLU A 173 -35.53 8.36 -11.56
N LYS A 174 -34.47 7.60 -11.20
CA LYS A 174 -34.61 6.28 -10.57
C LYS A 174 -35.35 6.36 -9.23
N GLN A 175 -35.00 7.32 -8.37
CA GLN A 175 -35.67 7.54 -7.09
C GLN A 175 -37.16 7.91 -7.26
N LEU A 176 -37.46 8.80 -8.21
CA LEU A 176 -38.84 9.18 -8.51
C LEU A 176 -39.64 8.01 -9.09
N GLU A 177 -39.03 7.17 -9.91
CA GLU A 177 -39.67 5.98 -10.46
C GLU A 177 -39.98 4.93 -9.38
N GLU A 178 -39.05 4.73 -8.44
CA GLU A 178 -39.26 3.88 -7.27
C GLU A 178 -40.40 4.41 -6.38
N ALA A 179 -40.41 5.72 -6.10
CA ALA A 179 -41.48 6.37 -5.34
C ALA A 179 -42.85 6.21 -6.03
N ARG A 180 -42.90 6.41 -7.36
CA ARG A 180 -44.13 6.19 -8.15
C ARG A 180 -44.57 4.73 -8.13
N ARG A 181 -43.63 3.78 -8.25
CA ARG A 181 -43.92 2.34 -8.18
C ARG A 181 -44.52 1.97 -6.83
N LEU A 182 -43.95 2.46 -5.73
CA LEU A 182 -44.46 2.23 -4.38
C LEU A 182 -45.86 2.84 -4.18
N ALA A 183 -46.07 4.08 -4.61
CA ALA A 183 -47.39 4.73 -4.54
C ALA A 183 -48.46 3.98 -5.35
N ALA A 184 -48.12 3.56 -6.57
CA ALA A 184 -49.01 2.76 -7.41
C ALA A 184 -49.30 1.37 -6.81
N LEU A 185 -48.30 0.75 -6.18
CA LEU A 185 -48.45 -0.53 -5.49
C LEU A 185 -49.34 -0.42 -4.26
N GLN A 186 -49.19 0.65 -3.47
CA GLN A 186 -50.07 0.95 -2.35
C GLN A 186 -51.52 1.14 -2.83
N LYS A 187 -51.75 1.97 -3.84
CA LYS A 187 -53.09 2.19 -4.40
C LYS A 187 -53.72 0.90 -4.94
N ARG A 188 -52.93 0.05 -5.59
CA ARG A 188 -53.40 -1.27 -6.05
C ARG A 188 -53.73 -2.20 -4.88
N ARG A 189 -52.94 -2.18 -3.82
CA ARG A 189 -53.19 -2.98 -2.61
C ARG A 189 -54.47 -2.54 -1.92
N GLU A 190 -54.70 -1.24 -1.78
CA GLU A 190 -55.94 -0.67 -1.23
C GLU A 190 -57.17 -1.12 -2.03
N LEU A 191 -57.11 -1.02 -3.36
CA LEU A 191 -58.21 -1.47 -4.23
C LEU A 191 -58.45 -2.98 -4.12
N ARG A 192 -57.40 -3.81 -4.13
CA ARG A 192 -57.54 -5.27 -3.98
C ARG A 192 -58.06 -5.67 -2.61
N ALA A 193 -57.61 -4.99 -1.54
CA ALA A 193 -58.11 -5.23 -0.18
C ALA A 193 -59.60 -4.86 -0.05
N ALA A 194 -60.05 -3.83 -0.78
CA ALA A 194 -61.46 -3.47 -0.91
C ALA A 194 -62.25 -4.37 -1.91
N GLY A 195 -61.60 -5.36 -2.54
CA GLY A 195 -62.24 -6.25 -3.53
C GLY A 195 -62.51 -5.61 -4.89
N ILE A 196 -61.94 -4.44 -5.21
CA ILE A 196 -62.18 -3.72 -6.45
C ILE A 196 -61.15 -4.14 -7.52
N GLU A 197 -61.63 -4.81 -8.57
CA GLU A 197 -60.80 -5.26 -9.69
C GLU A 197 -60.76 -4.25 -10.84
N ILE A 198 -59.80 -3.33 -10.81
CA ILE A 198 -59.55 -2.41 -11.93
C ILE A 198 -58.39 -2.92 -12.80
N GLN A 199 -58.70 -3.28 -14.04
CA GLN A 199 -57.71 -3.69 -15.03
C GLN A 199 -56.96 -2.48 -15.61
N LYS A 200 -55.63 -2.57 -15.72
CA LYS A 200 -54.80 -1.51 -16.31
C LYS A 200 -54.50 -1.82 -17.77
N LYS A 201 -54.59 -0.80 -18.63
CA LYS A 201 -54.22 -0.91 -20.05
C LYS A 201 -52.70 -0.83 -20.21
N ARG A 202 -52.10 -1.81 -20.91
CA ARG A 202 -50.68 -1.81 -21.29
C ARG A 202 -50.51 -1.24 -22.71
N LYS A 203 -49.80 -0.12 -22.86
CA LYS A 203 -49.58 0.54 -24.17
C LYS A 203 -48.24 0.16 -24.86
N LYS A 204 -47.78 -1.09 -24.74
CA LYS A 204 -46.57 -1.55 -25.46
C LYS A 204 -46.95 -2.58 -26.52
N LYS A 205 -46.69 -2.23 -27.79
CA LYS A 205 -46.94 -3.07 -28.98
C LYS A 205 -45.74 -3.94 -29.38
N ARG A 206 -44.53 -3.61 -28.91
CA ARG A 206 -43.28 -4.33 -29.22
C ARG A 206 -42.48 -4.60 -27.93
N GLY A 207 -42.06 -5.85 -27.75
CA GLY A 207 -41.25 -6.34 -26.63
C GLY A 207 -41.70 -7.73 -26.19
N VAL A 208 -40.76 -8.57 -25.74
CA VAL A 208 -41.03 -9.86 -25.11
C VAL A 208 -41.57 -9.65 -23.70
N ASP A 209 -42.57 -10.43 -23.31
CA ASP A 209 -43.10 -10.43 -21.95
C ASP A 209 -42.31 -11.41 -21.09
N TYR A 210 -41.34 -10.88 -20.34
CA TYR A 210 -40.43 -11.66 -19.51
C TYR A 210 -41.14 -12.52 -18.44
N ASN A 211 -42.40 -12.20 -18.10
CA ASN A 211 -43.17 -12.96 -17.13
C ASN A 211 -44.03 -14.06 -17.76
N ALA A 212 -44.27 -14.03 -19.07
CA ALA A 212 -45.16 -14.97 -19.75
C ALA A 212 -44.43 -16.22 -20.25
N GLU A 213 -43.20 -16.07 -20.71
CA GLU A 213 -42.39 -17.14 -21.30
C GLU A 213 -40.90 -16.91 -21.06
N ILE A 214 -40.07 -17.95 -21.25
CA ILE A 214 -38.62 -17.85 -21.17
C ILE A 214 -38.12 -17.02 -22.38
N PRO A 215 -37.56 -15.82 -22.17
CA PRO A 215 -37.11 -14.99 -23.28
C PRO A 215 -35.92 -15.65 -24.00
N PHE A 216 -36.01 -15.73 -25.32
CA PHE A 216 -34.95 -16.32 -26.18
C PHE A 216 -34.50 -17.69 -25.67
N GLU A 217 -35.45 -18.56 -25.35
CA GLU A 217 -35.16 -19.88 -24.80
C GLU A 217 -34.23 -20.68 -25.71
N LYS A 218 -33.11 -21.12 -25.14
CA LYS A 218 -32.22 -22.10 -25.75
C LYS A 218 -32.30 -23.37 -24.91
N LYS A 219 -32.90 -24.41 -25.47
CA LYS A 219 -32.97 -25.72 -24.79
C LYS A 219 -31.55 -26.23 -24.53
N PRO A 220 -31.25 -26.77 -23.34
CA PRO A 220 -29.99 -27.45 -23.07
C PRO A 220 -29.74 -28.54 -24.12
N ALA A 221 -28.49 -28.70 -24.54
CA ALA A 221 -28.15 -29.77 -25.46
C ALA A 221 -28.30 -31.12 -24.75
N LEU A 222 -29.16 -31.98 -25.30
CA LEU A 222 -29.32 -33.36 -24.86
C LEU A 222 -27.97 -34.11 -24.97
N GLY A 223 -27.60 -34.79 -23.89
CA GLY A 223 -26.35 -35.54 -23.76
C GLY A 223 -26.57 -37.05 -23.84
N PHE A 224 -25.56 -37.80 -23.40
CA PHE A 224 -25.61 -39.28 -23.37
C PHE A 224 -26.46 -39.86 -22.22
N TYR A 225 -26.86 -39.03 -21.25
CA TYR A 225 -27.68 -39.45 -20.11
C TYR A 225 -29.12 -38.97 -20.31
N ASP A 226 -30.08 -39.79 -19.91
CA ASP A 226 -31.51 -39.44 -19.91
C ASP A 226 -31.82 -38.48 -18.76
N THR A 227 -32.31 -37.29 -19.10
CA THR A 227 -32.69 -36.23 -18.17
C THR A 227 -34.21 -35.98 -18.19
N SER A 228 -35.02 -36.93 -18.70
CA SER A 228 -36.47 -36.77 -18.80
C SER A 228 -37.20 -36.94 -17.47
N GLU A 229 -36.62 -37.70 -16.53
CA GLU A 229 -37.22 -37.99 -15.21
C GLU A 229 -36.86 -36.96 -14.13
N GLU A 230 -35.78 -36.19 -14.32
CA GLU A 230 -35.36 -35.18 -13.34
C GLU A 230 -36.26 -33.93 -13.41
N ASN A 231 -36.87 -33.58 -12.28
CA ASN A 231 -37.68 -32.38 -12.13
C ASN A 231 -37.17 -31.53 -10.97
N TYR A 232 -37.15 -30.21 -11.14
CA TYR A 232 -36.78 -29.30 -10.06
C TYR A 232 -37.97 -29.04 -9.14
N GLN A 233 -37.72 -28.94 -7.84
CA GLN A 233 -38.72 -28.51 -6.88
C GLN A 233 -38.83 -26.98 -6.92
N ALA A 234 -40.06 -26.46 -7.00
CA ALA A 234 -40.32 -25.03 -6.97
C ALA A 234 -40.04 -24.42 -5.57
N LEU A 235 -39.74 -23.13 -5.52
CA LEU A 235 -39.46 -22.42 -4.27
C LEU A 235 -40.74 -22.24 -3.43
N ASP A 236 -40.66 -22.55 -2.13
CA ASP A 236 -41.76 -22.40 -1.20
C ASP A 236 -42.18 -20.93 -1.02
N ALA A 237 -43.47 -20.68 -1.16
CA ALA A 237 -44.04 -19.34 -1.16
C ALA A 237 -44.52 -18.89 0.24
N ASP A 238 -43.61 -18.56 1.15
CA ASP A 238 -44.00 -17.94 2.44
C ASP A 238 -44.27 -16.43 2.29
N PHE A 239 -45.41 -16.07 1.69
CA PHE A 239 -45.80 -14.68 1.48
C PHE A 239 -46.09 -13.89 2.76
N ARG A 240 -46.15 -14.54 3.93
CA ARG A 240 -46.32 -13.86 5.22
C ARG A 240 -45.00 -13.23 5.70
N LYS A 241 -43.87 -13.89 5.45
CA LYS A 241 -42.55 -13.44 5.89
C LYS A 241 -41.69 -12.82 4.77
N LEU A 242 -41.92 -13.23 3.52
CA LEU A 242 -41.08 -12.86 2.38
C LEU A 242 -41.04 -11.35 2.11
N ARG A 243 -39.84 -10.77 2.11
CA ARG A 243 -39.59 -9.36 1.73
C ARG A 243 -38.78 -9.28 0.45
N GLN A 244 -38.84 -8.12 -0.20
CA GLN A 244 -38.03 -7.85 -1.40
C GLN A 244 -36.52 -7.95 -1.11
N GLN A 245 -36.08 -7.55 0.09
CA GLN A 245 -34.70 -7.71 0.54
C GLN A 245 -34.28 -9.18 0.72
N ASP A 246 -35.21 -10.07 1.10
CA ASP A 246 -34.90 -11.49 1.30
C ASP A 246 -34.70 -12.20 -0.04
N LEU A 247 -35.40 -11.76 -1.08
CA LEU A 247 -35.21 -12.22 -2.46
C LEU A 247 -33.87 -11.75 -3.06
N ASP A 248 -33.52 -10.48 -2.82
CA ASP A 248 -32.27 -9.88 -3.35
C ASP A 248 -31.02 -10.26 -2.54
N GLY A 249 -31.19 -10.65 -1.27
CA GLY A 249 -30.11 -10.89 -0.31
C GLY A 249 -29.50 -9.62 0.28
N GLU A 250 -28.49 -9.75 1.15
CA GLU A 250 -27.80 -8.61 1.76
C GLU A 250 -26.92 -7.85 0.75
N LEU A 251 -27.05 -6.52 0.70
CA LEU A 251 -26.17 -5.68 -0.11
C LEU A 251 -24.74 -5.74 0.41
N ARG A 252 -23.75 -5.82 -0.50
CA ARG A 252 -22.32 -5.85 -0.16
C ARG A 252 -21.91 -4.65 0.73
N SER A 253 -22.42 -3.46 0.43
CA SER A 253 -22.13 -2.24 1.21
C SER A 253 -22.65 -2.29 2.64
N GLU A 254 -23.78 -2.99 2.88
CA GLU A 254 -24.36 -3.13 4.21
C GLU A 254 -23.51 -4.09 5.05
N LYS A 255 -23.15 -5.24 4.48
CA LYS A 255 -22.26 -6.21 5.13
C LYS A 255 -20.90 -5.59 5.45
N GLU A 256 -20.25 -4.97 4.46
CA GLU A 256 -18.96 -4.29 4.65
C GLU A 256 -19.06 -3.14 5.66
N GLY A 257 -20.14 -2.36 5.63
CA GLY A 257 -20.37 -1.26 6.57
C GLY A 257 -20.49 -1.75 8.02
N ARG A 258 -21.15 -2.89 8.23
CA ARG A 258 -21.29 -3.55 9.53
C ARG A 258 -19.94 -4.03 10.06
N ASP A 259 -19.15 -4.70 9.23
CA ASP A 259 -17.82 -5.19 9.59
C ASP A 259 -16.87 -4.02 9.89
N ARG A 260 -16.85 -2.98 9.06
CA ARG A 260 -16.05 -1.76 9.30
C ARG A 260 -16.44 -1.06 10.61
N LYS A 261 -17.74 -1.03 10.95
CA LYS A 261 -18.21 -0.46 12.21
C LYS A 261 -17.76 -1.30 13.40
N LYS A 262 -17.81 -2.63 13.29
CA LYS A 262 -17.29 -3.56 14.30
C LYS A 262 -15.80 -3.36 14.53
N ASP A 263 -15.00 -3.29 13.46
CA ASP A 263 -13.56 -3.07 13.54
C ASP A 263 -13.22 -1.72 14.17
N LYS A 264 -13.93 -0.65 13.77
CA LYS A 264 -13.76 0.69 14.35
C LYS A 264 -14.05 0.70 15.86
N GLN A 265 -15.12 0.04 16.29
CA GLN A 265 -15.46 -0.05 17.71
C GLN A 265 -14.41 -0.85 18.48
N HIS A 266 -13.95 -1.97 17.93
CA HIS A 266 -12.93 -2.79 18.56
C HIS A 266 -11.60 -2.04 18.70
N LEU A 267 -11.18 -1.32 17.66
CA LEU A 267 -9.98 -0.47 17.69
C LEU A 267 -10.13 0.66 18.72
N LYS A 268 -11.30 1.32 18.76
CA LYS A 268 -11.57 2.40 19.72
C LYS A 268 -11.50 1.89 21.16
N ARG A 269 -12.17 0.77 21.46
CA ARG A 269 -12.16 0.15 22.79
C ARG A 269 -10.74 -0.23 23.21
N LYS A 270 -9.95 -0.86 22.32
CA LYS A 270 -8.54 -1.19 22.61
C LYS A 270 -7.71 0.05 22.94
N LYS A 271 -7.90 1.15 22.22
CA LYS A 271 -7.21 2.42 22.52
C LYS A 271 -7.61 3.01 23.87
N GLU A 272 -8.88 2.90 24.26
CA GLU A 272 -9.39 3.45 25.52
C GLU A 272 -9.05 2.57 26.73
N SER A 273 -9.11 1.25 26.61
CA SER A 273 -8.89 0.32 27.72
C SER A 273 -7.42 -0.02 27.96
N ASP A 274 -6.57 0.11 26.94
CA ASP A 274 -5.20 -0.44 26.95
C ASP A 274 -4.21 0.51 26.26
N LEU A 275 -4.25 1.79 26.66
CA LEU A 275 -3.35 2.85 26.19
C LEU A 275 -1.86 2.43 26.19
N PRO A 276 -1.32 1.80 27.26
CA PRO A 276 0.08 1.37 27.30
C PRO A 276 0.41 0.28 26.25
N SER A 277 -0.45 -0.74 26.09
CA SER A 277 -0.24 -1.83 25.13
C SER A 277 -0.46 -1.39 23.68
N ALA A 278 -1.37 -0.44 23.45
CA ALA A 278 -1.60 0.16 22.14
C ALA A 278 -0.40 1.01 21.67
N ILE A 279 0.23 1.76 22.58
CA ILE A 279 1.46 2.52 22.30
C ILE A 279 2.61 1.56 21.94
N LEU A 280 2.77 0.46 22.69
CA LEU A 280 3.77 -0.60 22.44
C LEU A 280 3.61 -1.33 21.10
N GLN A 281 2.38 -1.43 20.58
CA GLN A 281 2.12 -1.99 19.25
C GLN A 281 2.39 -0.99 18.13
N THR A 282 2.16 0.31 18.36
CA THR A 282 2.45 1.36 17.37
C THR A 282 3.92 1.71 17.25
N SER A 283 4.72 1.48 18.30
CA SER A 283 6.17 1.75 18.31
C SER A 283 7.02 0.65 17.65
N GLY A 284 6.42 -0.35 17.00
CA GLY A 284 7.12 -1.35 16.18
C GLY A 284 7.92 -2.41 16.96
N VAL A 285 7.93 -2.37 18.30
CA VAL A 285 8.73 -3.30 19.12
C VAL A 285 8.10 -4.69 19.24
N SER A 286 6.80 -4.83 18.94
CA SER A 286 6.05 -6.07 19.21
C SER A 286 6.08 -7.13 18.09
N GLU A 287 6.78 -6.93 16.97
CA GLU A 287 6.75 -7.90 15.86
C GLU A 287 7.52 -9.21 16.16
N PHE A 288 8.36 -9.23 17.21
CA PHE A 288 9.25 -10.35 17.51
C PHE A 288 8.73 -11.40 18.52
N THR A 289 7.57 -11.22 19.16
CA THR A 289 7.19 -12.09 20.31
C THR A 289 5.85 -12.82 20.18
N LYS A 290 5.32 -13.03 18.98
CA LYS A 290 4.24 -14.02 18.81
C LYS A 290 4.81 -15.45 18.88
N LYS A 291 4.87 -16.01 20.09
CA LYS A 291 5.19 -17.43 20.31
C LYS A 291 4.18 -18.31 19.57
N ARG A 292 4.62 -19.03 18.53
CA ARG A 292 3.79 -20.02 17.81
C ARG A 292 3.48 -21.19 18.75
N SER A 293 2.23 -21.68 18.76
CA SER A 293 1.84 -22.87 19.52
C SER A 293 2.54 -24.12 18.97
N LYS A 294 2.97 -25.02 19.86
CA LYS A 294 3.60 -26.30 19.47
C LYS A 294 2.61 -27.15 18.68
N LEU A 295 3.04 -27.61 17.50
CA LEU A 295 2.29 -28.55 16.67
C LEU A 295 2.28 -29.93 17.36
N VAL A 296 1.11 -30.41 17.74
CA VAL A 296 0.92 -31.76 18.29
C VAL A 296 0.23 -32.59 17.21
N LEU A 297 0.93 -33.59 16.68
CA LEU A 297 0.36 -34.55 15.73
C LEU A 297 -0.21 -35.77 16.50
N PRO A 298 -1.26 -36.43 15.98
CA PRO A 298 -1.81 -37.65 16.57
C PRO A 298 -0.82 -38.82 16.48
N ALA A 299 -0.87 -39.74 17.44
CA ALA A 299 -0.09 -40.98 17.39
C ALA A 299 -0.49 -41.83 16.16
N PRO A 300 0.47 -42.49 15.49
CA PRO A 300 0.18 -43.35 14.34
C PRO A 300 -0.71 -44.53 14.78
N GLN A 301 -1.78 -44.78 14.04
CA GLN A 301 -2.66 -45.94 14.21
C GLN A 301 -2.34 -46.93 13.10
N ILE A 302 -1.77 -48.08 13.44
CA ILE A 302 -1.59 -49.22 12.54
C ILE A 302 -2.57 -50.30 13.00
N SER A 303 -3.30 -50.91 12.06
CA SER A 303 -4.28 -51.96 12.36
C SER A 303 -3.62 -53.34 12.52
N ASP A 304 -4.23 -54.24 13.30
CA ASP A 304 -3.69 -55.60 13.52
C ASP A 304 -3.54 -56.42 12.22
N ALA A 305 -4.34 -56.10 11.20
CA ALA A 305 -4.24 -56.72 9.88
C ALA A 305 -2.96 -56.28 9.13
N GLU A 306 -2.63 -54.99 9.18
CA GLU A 306 -1.38 -54.46 8.61
C GLU A 306 -0.17 -55.01 9.38
N LEU A 307 -0.32 -55.22 10.70
CA LEU A 307 0.72 -55.81 11.53
C LEU A 307 0.99 -57.28 11.15
N GLN A 308 -0.06 -58.05 10.89
CA GLN A 308 0.08 -59.44 10.40
C GLN A 308 0.71 -59.50 9.01
N GLU A 309 0.36 -58.58 8.11
CA GLU A 309 0.93 -58.53 6.77
C GLU A 309 2.44 -58.21 6.82
N VAL A 310 2.84 -57.26 7.67
CA VAL A 310 4.26 -56.95 7.90
C VAL A 310 5.02 -58.15 8.46
N VAL A 311 4.43 -58.90 9.40
CA VAL A 311 5.03 -60.13 9.95
C VAL A 311 5.17 -61.21 8.87
N LYS A 312 4.18 -61.35 7.99
CA LYS A 312 4.19 -62.36 6.92
C LYS A 312 5.23 -62.03 5.84
N VAL A 313 5.39 -60.74 5.51
CA VAL A 313 6.47 -60.25 4.65
C VAL A 313 7.84 -60.51 5.28
N GLY A 314 7.96 -60.32 6.60
CA GLY A 314 9.15 -60.67 7.37
C GLY A 314 9.51 -62.15 7.28
N GLN A 315 8.56 -63.05 7.51
CA GLN A 315 8.80 -64.50 7.41
C GLN A 315 9.16 -64.95 5.99
N ALA A 316 8.51 -64.37 4.96
CA ALA A 316 8.84 -64.68 3.56
C ALA A 316 10.28 -64.30 3.19
N SER A 317 10.76 -63.16 3.73
CA SER A 317 12.14 -62.71 3.53
C SER A 317 13.17 -63.62 4.21
N GLU A 318 12.82 -64.19 5.36
CA GLU A 318 13.71 -65.06 6.13
C GLU A 318 13.83 -66.47 5.51
N VAL A 319 12.74 -67.01 4.98
CA VAL A 319 12.73 -68.28 4.23
C VAL A 319 13.56 -68.16 2.93
N ALA A 320 13.43 -67.04 2.22
CA ALA A 320 14.24 -66.76 1.03
C ALA A 320 15.74 -66.65 1.35
N ARG A 321 16.10 -66.23 2.57
CA ARG A 321 17.48 -66.17 3.04
C ARG A 321 18.05 -67.55 3.33
N GLN A 322 17.31 -68.40 4.06
CA GLN A 322 17.78 -69.75 4.40
C GLN A 322 18.01 -70.60 3.15
N THR A 323 17.13 -70.51 2.15
CA THR A 323 17.31 -71.19 0.86
C THR A 323 18.52 -70.67 0.06
N ALA A 324 18.84 -69.38 0.17
CA ALA A 324 20.05 -68.81 -0.43
C ALA A 324 21.33 -69.21 0.31
N GLU A 325 21.28 -69.45 1.62
CA GLU A 325 22.42 -69.91 2.43
C GLU A 325 22.72 -71.41 2.23
N GLU A 326 21.70 -72.25 2.09
CA GLU A 326 21.84 -73.71 1.99
C GLU A 326 22.38 -74.20 0.62
N SER A 327 22.34 -73.33 -0.39
CA SER A 327 22.77 -73.66 -1.77
C SER A 327 24.28 -73.47 -2.03
N GLY A 328 25.08 -73.09 -1.03
CA GLY A 328 26.54 -73.23 -1.02
C GLY A 328 27.33 -72.41 -2.05
N ILE A 329 26.72 -71.46 -2.76
CA ILE A 329 27.38 -70.59 -3.75
C ILE A 329 27.72 -69.25 -3.09
N THR A 330 28.91 -69.14 -2.52
CA THR A 330 29.33 -67.98 -1.70
C THR A 330 29.81 -66.76 -2.51
N ASN A 331 29.35 -66.57 -3.75
CA ASN A 331 29.70 -65.38 -4.56
C ASN A 331 28.71 -65.12 -5.71
N SER A 332 27.48 -64.74 -5.38
CA SER A 332 26.55 -64.19 -6.36
C SER A 332 25.76 -63.01 -5.77
N ALA A 333 25.45 -62.03 -6.62
CA ALA A 333 24.87 -60.71 -6.31
C ALA A 333 23.55 -60.72 -5.49
N SER A 334 22.97 -61.89 -5.26
CA SER A 334 21.74 -62.11 -4.51
C SER A 334 21.87 -61.89 -2.99
N SER A 335 23.05 -62.08 -2.38
CA SER A 335 23.23 -61.85 -0.93
C SER A 335 23.14 -60.38 -0.52
N THR A 336 23.51 -59.46 -1.42
CA THR A 336 23.45 -58.00 -1.19
C THR A 336 22.03 -57.43 -1.21
N LEU A 337 21.06 -58.11 -1.83
CA LEU A 337 19.67 -57.65 -1.89
C LEU A 337 18.84 -58.09 -0.66
N LEU A 338 19.32 -59.07 0.10
CA LEU A 338 18.69 -59.55 1.34
C LEU A 338 19.29 -58.83 2.57
N SER A 339 19.35 -57.50 2.52
CA SER A 339 19.86 -56.70 3.64
C SER A 339 18.87 -56.71 4.81
N GLU A 340 19.38 -56.99 6.01
CA GLU A 340 18.63 -56.96 7.26
C GLU A 340 17.95 -55.59 7.47
N TYR A 341 16.62 -55.55 7.57
CA TYR A 341 15.95 -54.46 8.29
C TYR A 341 15.99 -54.78 9.79
N ASN A 342 17.19 -54.73 10.36
CA ASN A 342 17.29 -54.55 11.79
C ASN A 342 16.77 -53.14 12.09
N VAL A 343 15.63 -53.04 12.77
CA VAL A 343 15.12 -51.79 13.33
C VAL A 343 16.10 -51.38 14.44
N THR A 344 17.20 -50.74 14.03
CA THR A 344 18.16 -50.16 14.96
C THR A 344 17.56 -48.87 15.51
N ASN A 345 16.89 -49.02 16.66
CA ASN A 345 16.82 -47.99 17.67
C ASN A 345 18.23 -47.83 18.27
N ASN A 346 19.12 -47.12 17.57
CA ASN A 346 20.23 -46.44 18.21
C ASN A 346 20.84 -45.38 17.27
N SER A 347 20.77 -44.16 17.77
CA SER A 347 21.48 -42.96 17.37
C SER A 347 22.95 -43.20 16.98
N ILE A 348 23.24 -43.26 15.68
CA ILE A 348 24.51 -42.76 15.14
C ILE A 348 24.15 -41.88 13.95
N ALA A 349 24.27 -40.58 14.16
CA ALA A 349 23.97 -39.57 13.17
C ALA A 349 24.95 -39.68 12.00
N LEU A 350 24.52 -40.27 10.88
CA LEU A 350 24.99 -39.85 9.56
C LEU A 350 24.50 -38.41 9.38
N ARG A 351 25.31 -37.46 9.86
CA ARG A 351 25.06 -36.04 9.61
C ARG A 351 25.18 -35.85 8.11
N THR A 352 24.06 -35.50 7.47
CA THR A 352 24.12 -34.74 6.22
C THR A 352 25.06 -33.56 6.46
N PRO A 353 25.97 -33.21 5.53
CA PRO A 353 26.76 -31.99 5.68
C PRO A 353 25.78 -30.83 5.73
N ARG A 354 25.51 -30.33 6.95
CA ARG A 354 24.73 -29.12 7.15
C ARG A 354 25.54 -28.00 6.52
N THR A 355 24.87 -27.21 5.69
CA THR A 355 25.38 -25.90 5.30
C THR A 355 25.81 -25.16 6.57
N PRO A 356 27.01 -24.58 6.63
CA PRO A 356 27.40 -23.74 7.77
C PRO A 356 26.32 -22.67 7.92
N ALA A 357 25.83 -22.47 9.15
CA ALA A 357 24.83 -21.45 9.41
C ALA A 357 25.36 -20.11 8.90
N SER A 358 24.63 -19.45 8.00
CA SER A 358 25.04 -18.12 7.56
C SER A 358 25.01 -17.21 8.77
N GLN A 359 26.18 -16.75 9.21
CA GLN A 359 26.25 -15.66 10.17
C GLN A 359 25.59 -14.45 9.52
N ASP A 360 24.66 -13.82 10.24
CA ASP A 360 23.94 -12.65 9.75
C ASP A 360 24.90 -11.46 9.73
N ARG A 361 25.57 -11.28 8.59
CA ARG A 361 26.61 -10.25 8.40
C ARG A 361 26.08 -8.84 8.62
N ILE A 362 24.80 -8.61 8.32
CA ILE A 362 24.16 -7.30 8.54
C ILE A 362 24.06 -7.02 10.04
N LEU A 363 23.68 -8.03 10.81
CA LEU A 363 23.60 -7.92 12.26
C LEU A 363 25.01 -7.76 12.89
N GLN A 364 26.01 -8.46 12.37
CA GLN A 364 27.40 -8.34 12.82
C GLN A 364 28.01 -6.96 12.48
N GLU A 365 27.70 -6.41 11.30
CA GLU A 365 28.11 -5.06 10.92
C GLU A 365 27.40 -3.98 11.73
N ALA A 366 26.11 -4.17 12.02
CA ALA A 366 25.39 -3.30 12.95
C ALA A 366 25.97 -3.33 14.37
N GLN A 367 26.42 -4.51 14.84
CA GLN A 367 27.12 -4.64 16.12
C GLN A 367 28.49 -3.94 16.10
N ASN A 368 29.26 -4.08 15.03
CA ASN A 368 30.53 -3.37 14.85
C ASN A 368 30.32 -1.84 14.82
N LEU A 369 29.30 -1.35 14.11
CA LEU A 369 28.95 0.08 14.08
C LEU A 369 28.52 0.59 15.46
N MET A 370 27.71 -0.17 16.19
CA MET A 370 27.29 0.19 17.55
C MET A 370 28.47 0.18 18.54
N ALA A 371 29.44 -0.73 18.35
CA ALA A 371 30.67 -0.75 19.14
C ALA A 371 31.58 0.44 18.83
N LEU A 372 31.54 0.98 17.60
CA LEU A 372 32.26 2.19 17.21
C LEU A 372 31.59 3.48 17.66
N THR A 373 30.25 3.54 17.74
CA THR A 373 29.54 4.75 18.22
C THR A 373 29.71 4.98 19.71
N ASN A 374 29.97 3.92 20.49
CA ASN A 374 29.98 3.98 21.95
C ASN A 374 31.37 4.17 22.56
N VAL A 375 32.44 4.27 21.75
CA VAL A 375 33.82 4.41 22.24
C VAL A 375 34.48 5.65 21.68
N ASP A 376 35.05 6.47 22.57
CA ASP A 376 35.81 7.66 22.20
C ASP A 376 37.04 7.26 21.38
N THR A 377 37.29 8.01 20.30
CA THR A 377 38.38 7.70 19.36
C THR A 377 39.75 7.74 20.06
N PRO A 378 40.76 7.00 19.55
CA PRO A 378 42.09 6.95 20.17
C PRO A 378 42.78 8.30 20.33
N LEU A 379 42.34 9.32 19.58
CA LEU A 379 42.79 10.70 19.69
C LEU A 379 42.44 11.34 21.06
N LYS A 380 41.48 10.77 21.80
CA LYS A 380 41.12 11.15 23.17
C LYS A 380 41.62 10.15 24.24
N GLY A 381 42.46 9.19 23.88
CA GLY A 381 43.06 8.24 24.83
C GLY A 381 42.27 6.94 25.08
N GLY A 382 41.29 6.60 24.23
CA GLY A 382 40.56 5.33 24.28
C GLY A 382 41.34 4.15 23.69
N LEU A 383 41.12 2.94 24.22
CA LEU A 383 41.62 1.67 23.64
C LEU A 383 40.73 1.26 22.44
N ASN A 384 41.34 0.76 21.37
CA ASN A 384 40.59 0.28 20.19
C ASN A 384 39.70 -0.92 20.56
N THR A 385 38.43 -0.85 20.18
CA THR A 385 37.48 -1.96 20.35
C THR A 385 37.78 -3.10 19.37
N PRO A 386 37.77 -4.37 19.82
CA PRO A 386 37.94 -5.51 18.94
C PRO A 386 36.72 -5.61 18.01
N LEU A 387 36.94 -5.49 16.71
CA LEU A 387 35.90 -5.62 15.69
C LEU A 387 35.96 -7.00 15.05
N HIS A 388 34.81 -7.50 14.62
CA HIS A 388 34.77 -8.70 13.78
C HIS A 388 35.18 -8.37 12.34
N GLU A 389 36.05 -9.19 11.74
CA GLU A 389 36.47 -9.05 10.34
C GLU A 389 35.26 -9.22 9.39
N SER A 390 35.01 -8.23 8.54
CA SER A 390 34.00 -8.28 7.49
C SER A 390 34.66 -8.20 6.10
N ASP A 391 34.23 -9.04 5.17
CA ASP A 391 34.68 -9.04 3.76
C ASP A 391 34.10 -7.87 2.93
N PHE A 392 33.56 -6.83 3.59
CA PHE A 392 33.00 -5.64 2.95
C PHE A 392 34.12 -4.66 2.54
N SER A 393 35.09 -5.13 1.75
CA SER A 393 36.22 -4.30 1.32
C SER A 393 35.86 -3.23 0.27
N GLY A 394 34.61 -2.76 0.21
CA GLY A 394 34.12 -1.83 -0.80
C GLY A 394 32.74 -1.23 -0.50
N VAL A 395 32.35 -0.23 -1.32
CA VAL A 395 31.16 0.63 -1.15
C VAL A 395 29.83 -0.07 -1.53
N THR A 396 29.87 -1.29 -2.09
CA THR A 396 28.69 -1.98 -2.59
C THR A 396 28.53 -3.39 -2.02
N PRO A 397 27.29 -3.79 -1.64
CA PRO A 397 27.02 -5.14 -1.16
C PRO A 397 27.23 -6.18 -2.27
N GLN A 398 28.08 -7.17 -2.00
CA GLN A 398 28.33 -8.32 -2.88
C GLN A 398 27.35 -9.46 -2.55
N ARG A 399 26.67 -10.00 -3.57
CA ARG A 399 25.75 -11.15 -3.41
C ARG A 399 26.53 -12.45 -3.42
N GLN A 400 26.70 -13.10 -2.26
CA GLN A 400 27.21 -14.48 -2.20
C GLN A 400 26.08 -15.48 -2.46
N VAL A 401 26.31 -16.39 -3.42
CA VAL A 401 25.41 -17.51 -3.72
C VAL A 401 25.78 -18.68 -2.80
N VAL A 402 24.84 -19.14 -1.98
CA VAL A 402 25.03 -20.33 -1.14
C VAL A 402 25.10 -21.54 -2.07
N GLN A 403 26.29 -22.12 -2.24
CA GLN A 403 26.43 -23.38 -2.96
C GLN A 403 26.01 -24.55 -2.07
N THR A 404 25.07 -25.35 -2.54
CA THR A 404 24.76 -26.66 -1.96
C THR A 404 25.90 -27.63 -2.27
N PRO A 405 26.38 -28.44 -1.29
CA PRO A 405 27.47 -29.38 -1.54
C PRO A 405 27.04 -30.43 -2.58
N ASN A 406 27.85 -30.59 -3.62
CA ASN A 406 27.64 -31.57 -4.69
C ASN A 406 27.96 -32.97 -4.15
N THR A 407 26.99 -33.88 -4.14
CA THR A 407 27.06 -35.20 -3.48
C THR A 407 27.85 -36.26 -4.26
N VAL A 408 28.40 -35.93 -5.43
CA VAL A 408 28.99 -36.92 -6.36
C VAL A 408 30.49 -37.14 -6.12
N LEU A 409 31.15 -36.37 -5.26
CA LEU A 409 32.61 -36.41 -5.08
C LEU A 409 33.10 -37.13 -3.81
N SER A 410 32.24 -37.77 -3.01
CA SER A 410 32.68 -38.52 -1.82
C SER A 410 32.81 -40.03 -2.06
N THR A 411 33.35 -40.45 -3.20
CA THR A 411 33.90 -41.81 -3.35
C THR A 411 35.39 -41.77 -3.03
N PRO A 412 35.87 -42.47 -1.98
CA PRO A 412 37.29 -42.58 -1.73
C PRO A 412 37.89 -43.47 -2.81
N PHE A 413 38.72 -42.89 -3.68
CA PHE A 413 39.65 -43.65 -4.51
C PHE A 413 40.50 -44.55 -3.59
N ARG A 414 40.37 -45.87 -3.74
CA ARG A 414 41.40 -46.83 -3.32
C ARG A 414 42.52 -46.77 -4.36
N LEU A 415 43.75 -46.72 -3.87
CA LEU A 415 44.98 -46.99 -4.65
C LEU A 415 44.90 -48.34 -5.36
#